data_AF-A0A1V6AF39-F1
#
_entry.id   AF-A0A1V6AF39-F1
#
_cell.length_a   1.000
_cell.length_b   1.000
_cell.length_c   1.000
_cell.angle_alpha   90.00
_cell.angle_beta   90.00
_cell.angle_gamma   90.00
#
_symmetry.space_group_name_H-M   'P 1'
#
loop_
_entity.id
_entity.type
_entity.pdbx_description
1 polymer ?
#
loop_
_entity_poly.entity_id
_entity_poly.type
_entity_poly.pdbx_seq_one_letter_code
_entity_poly.pdbx_strand_id
1 'polypeptide(L)'
;MLKGFVVAFVFLLGLNAANADDINIYFGPKGGFSPVNNSRKLVFSDNISRKATLSNSIKYAFDKLEPGSTAKIAMYSMSDYGCLDAMIKAASDKNVKVLLLLDGVTSWAKESRDKIANVIEKGAIKAKEDGKPFDFTLAAVTDKAMKRNKREATLDDGTVIYGTMHEKFGIFYAPDNPVPHSCFNGSANISVTSDQIYGENRVFFDNQPAVARQLAEEFARLWNEYSEVVFGEWIPEKYIEASPVPGYTGIVFNSEPKNELELTRIDSELISMIGRVKPEGSLDLGMFSLTRTELAEAILLAAARNPNAKFRLLLDHAQLNDEDPKEGKLGPWLEKQAKERNISNIQVRYRFRKNAYGYDSEKKKVGLISYLSLFWHHKNLCVNNNELAVGSYNWSNSGEFLNFENVMFFNALYEHNQKIIDAFKAEFEHLWNSEMSKKMADGPKKGEPQTVTLAEGKALHNKMIKLLSNKNNQKVHSALDREAFKTYDELKKETKLSDKNLKKALNNLVSANVIVKYAKKDVEGYSQAD
;
A
#
# COMPACT_ATOMS: atom_id res chain seq x y z
N MET A 1 69.38 -21.86 31.73
CA MET A 1 68.47 -20.77 31.32
C MET A 1 67.72 -21.18 30.07
N LEU A 2 66.57 -21.85 30.20
CA LEU A 2 65.65 -22.10 29.10
C LEU A 2 64.34 -21.39 29.43
N LYS A 3 64.01 -20.35 28.67
CA LYS A 3 62.75 -19.61 28.79
C LYS A 3 61.68 -20.38 28.00
N GLY A 4 60.75 -21.03 28.71
CA GLY A 4 59.56 -21.63 28.13
C GLY A 4 58.53 -20.55 27.79
N PHE A 5 58.22 -20.41 26.51
CA PHE A 5 57.10 -19.61 26.02
C PHE A 5 55.82 -20.46 26.10
N VAL A 6 54.93 -20.09 27.02
CA VAL A 6 53.56 -20.64 27.07
C VAL A 6 52.73 -19.84 26.07
N VAL A 7 52.37 -20.48 24.95
CA VAL A 7 51.40 -19.93 23.98
C VAL A 7 50.00 -20.21 24.51
N ALA A 8 49.35 -19.19 25.06
CA ALA A 8 47.94 -19.25 25.42
C ALA A 8 47.09 -19.14 24.15
N PHE A 9 46.46 -20.26 23.75
CA PHE A 9 45.38 -20.26 22.77
C PHE A 9 44.15 -19.60 23.41
N VAL A 10 43.95 -18.32 23.12
CA VAL A 10 42.68 -17.64 23.40
C VAL A 10 41.66 -18.18 22.40
N PHE A 11 40.79 -19.07 22.86
CA PHE A 11 39.54 -19.37 22.18
C PHE A 11 38.70 -18.09 22.16
N LEU A 12 38.79 -17.34 21.06
CA LEU A 12 37.77 -16.37 20.66
C LEU A 12 36.50 -17.19 20.36
N LEU A 13 35.73 -17.51 21.41
CA LEU A 13 34.32 -17.80 21.27
C LEU A 13 33.74 -16.55 20.61
N GLY A 14 33.45 -16.67 19.31
CA GLY A 14 32.70 -15.68 18.57
C GLY A 14 31.37 -15.52 19.28
N LEU A 15 31.29 -14.50 20.14
CA LEU A 15 30.04 -13.88 20.50
C LEU A 15 29.42 -13.52 19.15
N ASN A 16 28.48 -14.35 18.69
CA ASN A 16 27.53 -13.95 17.67
C ASN A 16 26.96 -12.66 18.22
N ALA A 17 27.46 -11.53 17.72
CA ALA A 17 26.89 -10.24 17.98
C ALA A 17 25.40 -10.43 17.75
N ALA A 18 24.60 -10.26 18.81
CA ALA A 18 23.15 -10.32 18.73
C ALA A 18 22.80 -9.49 17.50
N ASN A 19 22.34 -10.19 16.45
CA ASN A 19 22.21 -9.59 15.13
C ASN A 19 21.34 -8.35 15.30
N ALA A 20 21.93 -7.20 14.96
CA ALA A 20 21.32 -5.91 15.15
C ALA A 20 19.89 -5.90 14.59
N ASP A 21 18.99 -5.31 15.37
CA ASP A 21 17.63 -4.91 15.00
C ASP A 21 17.50 -4.62 13.49
N ASP A 22 16.82 -5.52 12.76
CA ASP A 22 16.68 -5.38 11.31
C ASP A 22 15.31 -4.84 10.96
N ILE A 23 15.28 -3.58 10.52
CA ILE A 23 14.10 -2.95 9.95
C ILE A 23 14.20 -3.08 8.42
N ASN A 24 13.13 -3.59 7.81
CA ASN A 24 13.06 -3.84 6.38
C ASN A 24 11.75 -3.34 5.77
N ILE A 25 11.82 -2.50 4.74
CA ILE A 25 10.64 -2.08 3.97
C ILE A 25 10.55 -2.87 2.66
N TYR A 26 9.37 -3.39 2.33
CA TYR A 26 9.06 -4.09 1.08
C TYR A 26 8.04 -3.29 0.28
N PHE A 27 8.11 -3.39 -1.05
CA PHE A 27 7.32 -2.57 -1.96
C PHE A 27 6.53 -3.41 -2.97
N GLY A 28 5.37 -2.88 -3.35
CA GLY A 28 4.61 -3.30 -4.51
C GLY A 28 4.83 -2.34 -5.68
N PRO A 29 4.61 -2.79 -6.92
CA PRO A 29 4.39 -4.18 -7.32
C PRO A 29 5.71 -4.96 -7.39
N LYS A 30 5.65 -6.28 -7.15
CA LYS A 30 6.73 -7.25 -7.42
C LYS A 30 8.10 -6.90 -6.81
N GLY A 31 8.11 -6.22 -5.66
CA GLY A 31 9.34 -5.80 -4.95
C GLY A 31 9.68 -4.31 -5.08
N GLY A 32 8.85 -3.52 -5.77
CA GLY A 32 9.03 -2.08 -5.96
C GLY A 32 9.43 -1.72 -7.39
N PHE A 33 9.41 -0.42 -7.70
CA PHE A 33 9.80 0.11 -8.99
C PHE A 33 11.31 0.35 -9.08
N SER A 34 11.94 0.74 -7.97
CA SER A 34 13.38 0.99 -7.96
C SER A 34 14.17 -0.31 -8.11
N PRO A 35 15.22 -0.34 -8.95
CA PRO A 35 16.05 -1.53 -9.12
C PRO A 35 16.62 -2.07 -7.81
N VAL A 36 17.06 -1.19 -6.90
CA VAL A 36 17.65 -1.58 -5.60
C VAL A 36 16.65 -2.31 -4.71
N ASN A 37 15.36 -1.95 -4.79
CA ASN A 37 14.31 -2.59 -4.02
C ASN A 37 13.83 -3.88 -4.69
N ASN A 38 13.61 -3.85 -6.01
CA ASN A 38 13.10 -4.98 -6.79
C ASN A 38 14.07 -6.17 -6.85
N SER A 39 15.38 -5.91 -6.76
CA SER A 39 16.40 -6.96 -6.83
C SER A 39 16.53 -7.81 -5.56
N ARG A 40 15.92 -7.39 -4.45
CA ARG A 40 16.05 -8.07 -3.16
C ARG A 40 15.38 -9.43 -3.16
N LYS A 41 15.93 -10.33 -2.35
CA LYS A 41 15.44 -11.71 -2.20
C LYS A 41 15.36 -12.10 -0.73
N LEU A 42 14.49 -13.05 -0.43
CA LEU A 42 14.29 -13.68 0.86
C LEU A 42 14.68 -15.15 0.75
N VAL A 43 15.35 -15.70 1.77
CA VAL A 43 15.79 -17.10 1.81
C VAL A 43 14.96 -17.84 2.85
N PHE A 44 14.02 -18.66 2.38
CA PHE A 44 13.09 -19.42 3.21
C PHE A 44 13.78 -20.61 3.88
N SER A 45 13.10 -21.26 4.83
CA SER A 45 13.58 -22.43 5.59
C SER A 45 13.89 -23.64 4.70
N ASP A 46 13.28 -23.71 3.51
CA ASP A 46 13.57 -24.67 2.45
C ASP A 46 14.84 -24.34 1.65
N ASN A 47 15.59 -23.30 2.03
CA ASN A 47 16.73 -22.70 1.32
C ASN A 47 16.40 -22.16 -0.09
N ILE A 48 15.11 -22.05 -0.44
CA ILE A 48 14.70 -21.46 -1.71
C ILE A 48 14.71 -19.94 -1.60
N SER A 49 15.49 -19.31 -2.48
CA SER A 49 15.52 -17.86 -2.62
C SER A 49 14.34 -17.37 -3.48
N ARG A 50 13.51 -16.48 -2.92
CA ARG A 50 12.36 -15.89 -3.62
C ARG A 50 12.48 -14.37 -3.65
N LYS A 51 11.85 -13.70 -4.61
CA LYS A 51 11.82 -12.23 -4.65
C LYS A 51 11.17 -11.66 -3.38
N ALA A 52 11.73 -10.57 -2.88
CA ALA A 52 11.25 -9.85 -1.69
C ALA A 52 10.01 -8.98 -2.00
N THR A 53 8.89 -9.62 -2.36
CA THR A 53 7.61 -8.95 -2.63
C THR A 53 6.78 -8.80 -1.36
N LEU A 54 5.69 -8.02 -1.42
CA LEU A 54 4.78 -7.83 -0.29
C LEU A 54 4.15 -9.14 0.19
N SER A 55 3.78 -10.02 -0.74
CA SER A 55 3.24 -11.35 -0.44
C SER A 55 4.30 -12.28 0.16
N ASN A 56 5.49 -12.32 -0.46
CA ASN A 56 6.56 -13.20 0.01
C ASN A 56 7.12 -12.77 1.36
N SER A 57 7.10 -11.48 1.71
CA SER A 57 7.56 -11.04 3.04
C SER A 57 6.64 -11.53 4.17
N ILE A 58 5.33 -11.62 3.94
CA ILE A 58 4.38 -12.21 4.91
C ILE A 58 4.61 -13.71 5.04
N LYS A 59 4.71 -14.42 3.92
CA LYS A 59 5.01 -15.86 3.90
C LYS A 59 6.33 -16.16 4.62
N TYR A 60 7.33 -15.30 4.41
CA TYR A 60 8.63 -15.40 5.06
C TYR A 60 8.53 -15.21 6.58
N ALA A 61 7.74 -14.27 7.07
CA ALA A 61 7.52 -14.11 8.50
C ALA A 61 6.91 -15.38 9.13
N PHE A 62 5.87 -15.96 8.53
CA PHE A 62 5.29 -17.24 9.00
C PHE A 62 6.24 -18.43 8.87
N ASP A 63 7.09 -18.43 7.85
CA ASP A 63 8.13 -19.44 7.66
C ASP A 63 9.16 -19.42 8.81
N LYS A 64 9.46 -18.24 9.35
CA LYS A 64 10.41 -18.04 10.46
C LYS A 64 9.83 -18.26 11.86
N LEU A 65 8.50 -18.30 12.01
CA LEU A 65 7.89 -18.55 13.33
C LEU A 65 8.27 -19.94 13.86
N GLU A 66 8.55 -19.97 15.16
CA GLU A 66 8.82 -21.19 15.92
C GLU A 66 7.51 -21.92 16.25
N PRO A 67 7.55 -23.24 16.50
CA PRO A 67 6.37 -23.95 16.98
C PRO A 67 5.83 -23.38 18.30
N GLY A 68 4.53 -23.14 18.39
CA GLY A 68 3.88 -22.53 19.55
C GLY A 68 3.91 -20.99 19.58
N SER A 69 4.46 -20.32 18.57
CA SER A 69 4.37 -18.86 18.43
C SER A 69 2.92 -18.36 18.34
N THR A 70 2.72 -17.06 18.57
CA THR A 70 1.44 -16.38 18.28
C THR A 70 1.64 -15.32 17.19
N ALA A 71 0.71 -15.25 16.24
CA ALA A 71 0.64 -14.22 15.22
C ALA A 71 -0.72 -13.52 15.26
N LYS A 72 -0.72 -12.19 15.33
CA LYS A 72 -1.92 -11.35 15.30
C LYS A 72 -1.86 -10.43 14.10
N ILE A 73 -2.92 -10.34 13.30
CA ILE A 73 -2.93 -9.55 12.06
C ILE A 73 -4.21 -8.75 11.99
N ALA A 74 -4.11 -7.43 11.82
CA ALA A 74 -5.22 -6.55 11.49
C ALA A 74 -5.06 -6.09 10.04
N MET A 75 -6.09 -6.35 9.23
CA MET A 75 -6.02 -6.13 7.78
C MET A 75 -7.33 -5.63 7.20
N TYR A 76 -7.34 -4.41 6.68
CA TYR A 76 -8.49 -3.85 5.99
C TYR A 76 -9.08 -4.76 4.91
N SER A 77 -8.23 -5.32 4.05
CA SER A 77 -8.66 -6.21 2.98
C SER A 77 -7.65 -7.33 2.74
N MET A 78 -8.16 -8.52 2.46
CA MET A 78 -7.34 -9.69 2.15
C MET A 78 -7.92 -10.48 0.97
N SER A 79 -7.07 -10.79 0.00
CA SER A 79 -7.42 -11.62 -1.16
C SER A 79 -6.26 -12.50 -1.67
N ASP A 80 -5.09 -12.41 -1.04
CA ASP A 80 -3.97 -13.31 -1.33
C ASP A 80 -4.09 -14.60 -0.51
N TYR A 81 -4.72 -15.60 -1.11
CA TYR A 81 -4.88 -16.93 -0.52
C TYR A 81 -3.56 -17.64 -0.29
N GLY A 82 -2.49 -17.33 -1.02
CA GLY A 82 -1.17 -17.92 -0.74
C GLY A 82 -0.60 -17.44 0.60
N CYS A 83 -0.94 -16.22 1.04
CA CYS A 83 -0.62 -15.77 2.40
C CYS A 83 -1.54 -16.45 3.42
N LEU A 84 -2.84 -16.61 3.12
CA LEU A 84 -3.77 -17.33 4.01
C LEU A 84 -3.32 -18.78 4.25
N ASP A 85 -2.92 -19.47 3.19
CA ASP A 85 -2.41 -20.84 3.25
C ASP A 85 -1.18 -20.94 4.15
N ALA A 86 -0.29 -19.94 4.11
CA ALA A 86 0.86 -19.89 5.01
C ALA A 86 0.45 -19.75 6.49
N MET A 87 -0.60 -18.97 6.77
CA MET A 87 -1.16 -18.83 8.12
C MET A 87 -1.80 -20.14 8.60
N ILE A 88 -2.64 -20.75 7.76
CA ILE A 88 -3.31 -22.04 8.04
C ILE A 88 -2.27 -23.13 8.28
N LYS A 89 -1.24 -23.21 7.43
CA LYS A 89 -0.15 -24.18 7.58
C LYS A 89 0.65 -23.94 8.86
N ALA A 90 0.91 -22.68 9.24
CA ALA A 90 1.57 -22.39 10.50
C ALA A 90 0.71 -22.85 11.71
N ALA A 91 -0.61 -22.61 11.66
CA ALA A 91 -1.51 -23.10 12.69
C ALA A 91 -1.52 -24.63 12.78
N SER A 92 -1.57 -25.33 11.65
CA SER A 92 -1.64 -26.81 11.64
C SER A 92 -0.33 -27.52 11.93
N ASP A 93 0.76 -27.06 11.32
CA ASP A 93 2.03 -27.79 11.31
C ASP A 93 2.98 -27.35 12.42
N LYS A 94 2.84 -26.09 12.87
CA LYS A 94 3.69 -25.51 13.91
C LYS A 94 2.92 -25.18 15.19
N ASN A 95 1.62 -25.46 15.26
CA ASN A 95 0.78 -25.05 16.39
C ASN A 95 0.90 -23.54 16.68
N VAL A 96 1.00 -22.72 15.63
CA VAL A 96 1.02 -21.27 15.79
C VAL A 96 -0.40 -20.79 16.04
N LYS A 97 -0.60 -20.03 17.13
CA LYS A 97 -1.88 -19.35 17.37
C LYS A 97 -2.03 -18.18 16.40
N VAL A 98 -3.07 -18.18 15.56
CA VAL A 98 -3.32 -17.11 14.60
C VAL A 98 -4.60 -16.35 14.95
N LEU A 99 -4.50 -15.04 15.16
CA LEU A 99 -5.65 -14.14 15.27
C LEU A 99 -5.67 -13.23 14.05
N LEU A 100 -6.69 -13.39 13.20
CA LEU A 100 -6.90 -12.54 12.04
C LEU A 100 -8.09 -11.63 12.29
N LEU A 101 -7.87 -10.32 12.17
CA LEU A 101 -8.89 -9.29 12.25
C LEU A 101 -9.04 -8.62 10.89
N LEU A 102 -10.25 -8.64 10.32
CA LEU A 102 -10.57 -8.01 9.04
C LEU A 102 -11.53 -6.84 9.19
N ASP A 103 -11.61 -5.96 8.18
CA ASP A 103 -12.76 -5.07 8.06
C ASP A 103 -14.01 -5.88 7.68
N GLY A 104 -15.14 -5.53 8.27
CA GLY A 104 -16.45 -6.11 7.98
C GLY A 104 -17.54 -5.07 7.92
N VAL A 105 -17.21 -3.81 7.61
CA VAL A 105 -18.18 -2.70 7.60
C VAL A 105 -18.93 -2.69 6.27
N THR A 106 -18.20 -2.73 5.16
CA THR A 106 -18.78 -2.66 3.81
C THR A 106 -19.28 -4.04 3.32
N SER A 107 -20.22 -4.06 2.38
CA SER A 107 -20.77 -5.31 1.84
C SER A 107 -19.70 -6.19 1.19
N TRP A 108 -18.83 -5.62 0.36
CA TRP A 108 -17.76 -6.35 -0.30
C TRP A 108 -16.72 -6.88 0.70
N ALA A 109 -16.45 -6.15 1.80
CA ALA A 109 -15.55 -6.61 2.85
C ALA A 109 -16.15 -7.82 3.60
N LYS A 110 -17.45 -7.77 3.92
CA LYS A 110 -18.21 -8.90 4.49
C LYS A 110 -18.12 -10.13 3.58
N GLU A 111 -18.37 -9.97 2.28
CA GLU A 111 -18.27 -11.09 1.32
C GLU A 111 -16.85 -11.68 1.23
N SER A 112 -15.82 -10.82 1.23
CA SER A 112 -14.42 -11.27 1.18
C SER A 112 -14.05 -12.04 2.45
N ARG A 113 -14.46 -11.53 3.61
CA ARG A 113 -14.29 -12.15 4.92
C ARG A 113 -14.97 -13.52 4.98
N ASP A 114 -16.20 -13.65 4.50
CA ASP A 114 -16.93 -14.92 4.53
C ASP A 114 -16.25 -15.98 3.66
N LYS A 115 -15.67 -15.59 2.52
CA LYS A 115 -14.84 -16.49 1.70
C LYS A 115 -13.58 -16.94 2.45
N ILE A 116 -12.95 -16.05 3.22
CA ILE A 116 -11.77 -16.36 4.04
C ILE A 116 -12.15 -17.32 5.18
N ALA A 117 -13.27 -17.07 5.87
CA ALA A 117 -13.80 -17.93 6.92
C ALA A 117 -14.00 -19.37 6.42
N ASN A 118 -14.62 -19.53 5.24
CA ASN A 118 -14.82 -20.83 4.61
C ASN A 118 -13.51 -21.57 4.29
N VAL A 119 -12.42 -20.85 3.96
CA VAL A 119 -11.11 -21.47 3.71
C VAL A 119 -10.45 -21.88 5.02
N ILE A 120 -10.55 -21.06 6.06
CA ILE A 120 -10.04 -21.38 7.41
C ILE A 120 -10.78 -22.61 7.97
N GLU A 121 -12.10 -22.67 7.85
CA GLU A 121 -12.91 -23.81 8.31
C GLU A 121 -12.48 -25.12 7.63
N LYS A 122 -12.24 -25.11 6.32
CA LYS A 122 -11.69 -26.27 5.60
C LYS A 122 -10.31 -26.67 6.12
N GLY A 123 -9.46 -25.69 6.42
CA GLY A 123 -8.16 -25.92 7.07
C GLY A 123 -8.30 -26.60 8.43
N ALA A 124 -9.26 -26.15 9.25
CA ALA A 124 -9.54 -26.72 10.57
C ALA A 124 -10.05 -28.17 10.48
N ILE A 125 -10.98 -28.44 9.57
CA ILE A 125 -11.49 -29.81 9.31
C ILE A 125 -10.33 -30.70 8.90
N LYS A 126 -9.49 -30.25 7.95
CA LYS A 126 -8.36 -31.04 7.49
C LYS A 126 -7.33 -31.30 8.58
N ALA A 127 -7.01 -30.31 9.40
CA ALA A 127 -6.12 -30.48 10.54
C ALA A 127 -6.68 -31.52 11.54
N LYS A 128 -7.98 -31.47 11.82
CA LYS A 128 -8.67 -32.45 12.67
C LYS A 128 -8.60 -33.87 12.11
N GLU A 129 -8.86 -34.05 10.82
CA GLU A 129 -8.74 -35.35 10.13
C GLU A 129 -7.32 -35.91 10.20
N ASP A 130 -6.31 -35.04 10.13
CA ASP A 130 -4.90 -35.40 10.21
C ASP A 130 -4.38 -35.54 11.65
N GLY A 131 -5.23 -35.33 12.67
CA GLY A 131 -4.82 -35.37 14.08
C GLY A 131 -3.83 -34.25 14.47
N LYS A 132 -3.87 -33.12 13.75
CA LYS A 132 -3.01 -31.95 13.98
C LYS A 132 -3.73 -30.90 14.85
N PRO A 133 -2.98 -30.08 15.61
CA PRO A 133 -3.55 -28.93 16.29
C PRO A 133 -4.04 -27.89 15.29
N PHE A 134 -4.94 -27.00 15.71
CA PHE A 134 -5.38 -25.88 14.89
C PHE A 134 -5.92 -24.75 15.77
N ASP A 135 -5.10 -23.73 16.04
CA ASP A 135 -5.49 -22.54 16.82
C ASP A 135 -5.57 -21.33 15.89
N PHE A 136 -6.78 -21.04 15.41
CA PHE A 136 -7.05 -19.96 14.47
C PHE A 136 -8.38 -19.27 14.84
N THR A 137 -8.33 -17.97 15.08
CA THR A 137 -9.52 -17.14 15.28
C THR A 137 -9.61 -16.08 14.19
N LEU A 138 -10.80 -15.91 13.62
CA LEU A 138 -11.13 -14.82 12.71
C LEU A 138 -12.16 -13.90 13.37
N ALA A 139 -11.89 -12.60 13.33
CA ALA A 139 -12.78 -11.54 13.77
C ALA A 139 -12.98 -10.49 12.68
N ALA A 140 -13.99 -9.64 12.84
CA ALA A 140 -14.15 -8.49 11.98
C ALA A 140 -14.70 -7.25 12.69
N VAL A 141 -14.20 -6.08 12.28
CA VAL A 141 -14.77 -4.78 12.67
C VAL A 141 -16.15 -4.61 12.02
N THR A 142 -17.15 -4.17 12.79
CA THR A 142 -18.54 -4.09 12.32
C THR A 142 -19.05 -2.66 12.19
N ASP A 143 -20.01 -2.45 11.29
CA ASP A 143 -20.75 -1.19 11.15
C ASP A 143 -21.42 -0.75 12.47
N LYS A 144 -21.99 -1.70 13.23
CA LYS A 144 -22.55 -1.47 14.56
C LYS A 144 -21.51 -0.90 15.52
N ALA A 145 -20.28 -1.43 15.51
CA ALA A 145 -19.22 -0.93 16.36
C ALA A 145 -18.74 0.46 15.93
N MET A 146 -18.64 0.73 14.63
CA MET A 146 -18.33 2.07 14.12
C MET A 146 -19.38 3.09 14.54
N LYS A 147 -20.66 2.72 14.43
CA LYS A 147 -21.79 3.54 14.91
C LYS A 147 -21.72 3.83 16.41
N ARG A 148 -21.53 2.79 17.23
CA ARG A 148 -21.43 2.92 18.70
C ARG A 148 -20.35 3.92 19.10
N ASN A 149 -19.25 3.96 18.36
CA ASN A 149 -18.10 4.82 18.62
C ASN A 149 -18.11 6.11 17.79
N LYS A 150 -19.28 6.50 17.24
CA LYS A 150 -19.48 7.77 16.51
C LYS A 150 -18.53 7.97 15.33
N ARG A 151 -18.13 6.88 14.68
CA ARG A 151 -17.34 6.89 13.44
C ARG A 151 -18.25 6.73 12.22
N GLU A 152 -19.24 7.62 12.14
CA GLU A 152 -20.18 7.72 11.03
C GLU A 152 -20.30 9.18 10.58
N ALA A 153 -20.68 9.39 9.32
CA ALA A 153 -21.00 10.70 8.78
C ALA A 153 -22.24 10.60 7.90
N THR A 154 -23.02 11.68 7.85
CA THR A 154 -24.17 11.80 6.96
C THR A 154 -23.78 12.67 5.77
N LEU A 155 -23.90 12.12 4.56
CA LEU A 155 -23.66 12.83 3.31
C LEU A 155 -24.80 13.82 2.99
N ASP A 156 -24.57 14.72 2.03
CA ASP A 156 -25.55 15.75 1.62
C ASP A 156 -26.91 15.17 1.18
N ASP A 157 -26.93 13.94 0.67
CA ASP A 157 -28.14 13.23 0.24
C ASP A 157 -28.84 12.46 1.37
N GLY A 158 -28.36 12.59 2.60
CA GLY A 158 -28.86 11.89 3.79
C GLY A 158 -28.30 10.48 3.98
N THR A 159 -27.45 9.99 3.08
CA THR A 159 -26.81 8.67 3.22
C THR A 159 -25.85 8.68 4.41
N VAL A 160 -26.05 7.75 5.34
CA VAL A 160 -25.09 7.52 6.43
C VAL A 160 -23.98 6.60 5.94
N ILE A 161 -22.74 7.06 6.08
CA ILE A 161 -21.54 6.28 5.83
C ILE A 161 -20.82 5.99 7.14
N TYR A 162 -20.16 4.84 7.18
CA TYR A 162 -19.36 4.39 8.32
C TYR A 162 -17.88 4.45 7.97
N GLY A 163 -17.05 4.76 8.96
CA GLY A 163 -15.60 4.53 8.84
C GLY A 163 -15.29 3.04 8.69
N THR A 164 -14.06 2.73 8.32
CA THR A 164 -13.55 1.35 8.18
C THR A 164 -12.29 1.14 9.00
N MET A 165 -11.94 -0.12 9.30
CA MET A 165 -10.61 -0.43 9.84
C MET A 165 -9.60 -0.43 8.70
N HIS A 166 -8.98 0.72 8.46
CA HIS A 166 -8.12 0.92 7.30
C HIS A 166 -6.64 0.69 7.62
N GLU A 167 -6.31 0.13 8.77
CA GLU A 167 -4.95 -0.24 9.14
C GLU A 167 -4.53 -1.58 8.50
N LYS A 168 -3.22 -1.78 8.36
CA LYS A 168 -2.63 -3.02 7.84
C LYS A 168 -1.35 -3.35 8.60
N PHE A 169 -1.48 -4.17 9.64
CA PHE A 169 -0.34 -4.53 10.48
C PHE A 169 -0.43 -5.97 11.01
N GLY A 170 0.69 -6.46 11.53
CA GLY A 170 0.74 -7.73 12.24
C GLY A 170 1.83 -7.78 13.28
N ILE A 171 1.67 -8.68 14.25
CA ILE A 171 2.49 -8.79 15.46
C ILE A 171 2.82 -10.26 15.67
N PHE A 172 4.05 -10.54 16.07
CA PHE A 172 4.57 -11.88 16.29
C PHE A 172 5.14 -12.02 17.69
N TYR A 173 4.81 -13.14 18.33
CA TYR A 173 5.27 -13.52 19.66
C TYR A 173 6.04 -14.82 19.56
N ALA A 174 7.16 -14.89 20.30
CA ALA A 174 7.85 -16.15 20.54
C ALA A 174 6.95 -17.08 21.38
N PRO A 175 7.17 -18.41 21.34
CA PRO A 175 6.43 -19.35 22.16
C PRO A 175 6.48 -18.97 23.64
N ASP A 176 5.34 -19.03 24.33
CA ASP A 176 5.17 -18.73 25.76
C ASP A 176 5.65 -17.33 26.21
N ASN A 177 5.87 -16.40 25.28
CA ASN A 177 6.33 -15.04 25.59
C ASN A 177 5.15 -14.06 25.57
N PRO A 178 4.85 -13.35 26.68
CA PRO A 178 3.78 -12.35 26.70
C PRO A 178 4.15 -11.05 25.97
N VAL A 179 5.42 -10.86 25.62
CA VAL A 179 5.94 -9.67 24.94
C VAL A 179 6.12 -9.99 23.45
N PRO A 180 5.54 -9.19 22.54
CA PRO A 180 5.77 -9.40 21.11
C PRO A 180 7.22 -9.05 20.78
N HIS A 181 7.83 -9.82 19.87
CA HIS A 181 9.22 -9.60 19.49
C HIS A 181 9.35 -8.90 18.13
N SER A 182 8.45 -9.19 17.17
CA SER A 182 8.51 -8.62 15.83
C SER A 182 7.13 -8.16 15.37
N CYS A 183 7.10 -7.29 14.37
CA CYS A 183 5.85 -6.82 13.78
C CYS A 183 6.04 -6.36 12.33
N PHE A 184 4.93 -6.06 11.65
CA PHE A 184 4.93 -5.30 10.42
C PHE A 184 3.80 -4.30 10.38
N ASN A 185 3.95 -3.24 9.59
CA ASN A 185 2.93 -2.22 9.36
C ASN A 185 3.18 -1.53 8.01
N GLY A 186 2.15 -0.99 7.34
CA GLY A 186 2.32 -0.17 6.14
C GLY A 186 1.02 0.16 5.44
N SER A 187 1.13 0.56 4.17
CA SER A 187 -0.04 0.92 3.36
C SER A 187 -0.70 -0.29 2.69
N ALA A 188 0.04 -1.39 2.51
CA ALA A 188 -0.37 -2.51 1.67
C ALA A 188 -1.33 -3.48 2.37
N ASN A 189 -2.42 -3.83 1.67
CA ASN A 189 -3.27 -4.97 2.00
C ASN A 189 -2.54 -6.31 1.77
N ILE A 190 -3.05 -7.41 2.35
CA ILE A 190 -2.65 -8.77 1.98
C ILE A 190 -3.49 -9.20 0.76
N SER A 191 -3.20 -8.58 -0.38
CA SER A 191 -3.99 -8.75 -1.61
C SER A 191 -3.09 -9.00 -2.81
N VAL A 192 -3.61 -9.75 -3.79
CA VAL A 192 -2.90 -10.00 -5.05
C VAL A 192 -2.61 -8.69 -5.78
N THR A 193 -3.55 -7.74 -5.72
CA THR A 193 -3.40 -6.44 -6.39
C THR A 193 -2.36 -5.57 -5.69
N SER A 194 -2.28 -5.56 -4.36
CA SER A 194 -1.18 -4.92 -3.62
C SER A 194 0.18 -5.45 -4.04
N ASP A 195 0.31 -6.78 -4.16
CA ASP A 195 1.58 -7.41 -4.52
C ASP A 195 1.97 -7.24 -5.99
N GLN A 196 1.00 -7.22 -6.91
CA GLN A 196 1.26 -7.33 -8.35
C GLN A 196 1.00 -6.05 -9.14
N ILE A 197 0.20 -5.13 -8.59
CA ILE A 197 -0.42 -4.03 -9.35
C ILE A 197 -0.13 -2.68 -8.69
N TYR A 198 -0.44 -2.51 -7.40
CA TYR A 198 -0.39 -1.21 -6.73
C TYR A 198 1.02 -0.85 -6.26
N GLY A 199 1.31 0.45 -6.29
CA GLY A 199 2.48 1.02 -5.61
C GLY A 199 2.16 1.17 -4.14
N GLU A 200 2.68 0.29 -3.28
CA GLU A 200 2.41 0.26 -1.84
C GLU A 200 3.64 -0.21 -1.07
N ASN A 201 3.60 -0.16 0.27
CA ASN A 201 4.68 -0.67 1.11
C ASN A 201 4.21 -1.44 2.34
N ARG A 202 5.17 -2.16 2.94
CA ARG A 202 5.09 -2.75 4.27
C ARG A 202 6.47 -2.75 4.92
N VAL A 203 6.57 -2.20 6.12
CA VAL A 203 7.78 -2.20 6.96
C VAL A 203 7.67 -3.36 7.95
N PHE A 204 8.72 -4.16 8.05
CA PHE A 204 8.90 -5.21 9.05
C PHE A 204 9.95 -4.74 10.04
N PHE A 205 9.67 -5.03 11.30
CA PHE A 205 10.52 -4.71 12.44
C PHE A 205 10.86 -6.03 13.14
N ASP A 206 12.03 -6.57 12.81
CA ASP A 206 12.49 -7.83 13.37
C ASP A 206 13.19 -7.56 14.71
N ASN A 207 12.76 -8.25 15.77
CA ASN A 207 13.27 -8.08 17.14
C ASN A 207 13.16 -6.64 17.69
N GLN A 208 12.05 -5.96 17.37
CA GLN A 208 11.72 -4.62 17.85
C GLN A 208 10.51 -4.63 18.81
N PRO A 209 10.66 -5.16 20.04
CA PRO A 209 9.54 -5.32 20.96
C PRO A 209 8.86 -3.99 21.33
N ALA A 210 9.60 -2.88 21.37
CA ALA A 210 9.02 -1.56 21.66
C ALA A 210 8.05 -1.08 20.57
N VAL A 211 8.35 -1.35 19.29
CA VAL A 211 7.45 -1.05 18.16
C VAL A 211 6.29 -2.04 18.13
N ALA A 212 6.58 -3.33 18.36
CA ALA A 212 5.56 -4.37 18.35
C ALA A 212 4.52 -4.22 19.46
N ARG A 213 4.89 -3.67 20.63
CA ARG A 213 3.95 -3.36 21.72
C ARG A 213 2.94 -2.27 21.36
N GLN A 214 3.36 -1.21 20.65
CA GLN A 214 2.45 -0.15 20.17
C GLN A 214 1.34 -0.74 19.28
N LEU A 215 1.70 -1.67 18.39
CA LEU A 215 0.71 -2.37 17.54
C LEU A 215 -0.12 -3.38 18.32
N ALA A 216 0.45 -4.05 19.33
CA ALA A 216 -0.29 -4.97 20.19
C ALA A 216 -1.36 -4.25 21.02
N GLU A 217 -1.07 -3.03 21.48
CA GLU A 217 -2.06 -2.17 22.12
C GLU A 217 -3.21 -1.85 21.16
N GLU A 218 -2.90 -1.41 19.93
CA GLU A 218 -3.93 -1.10 18.95
C GLU A 218 -4.74 -2.33 18.56
N PHE A 219 -4.09 -3.48 18.37
CA PHE A 219 -4.80 -4.74 18.12
C PHE A 219 -5.79 -5.04 19.23
N ALA A 220 -5.39 -4.91 20.50
CA ALA A 220 -6.28 -5.17 21.62
C ALA A 220 -7.49 -4.23 21.64
N ARG A 221 -7.29 -2.94 21.31
CA ARG A 221 -8.37 -1.96 21.16
C ARG A 221 -9.35 -2.37 20.05
N LEU A 222 -8.86 -2.58 18.83
CA LEU A 222 -9.68 -2.98 17.69
C LEU A 222 -10.42 -4.31 17.94
N TRP A 223 -9.72 -5.28 18.51
CA TRP A 223 -10.26 -6.59 18.85
C TRP A 223 -11.38 -6.44 19.90
N ASN A 224 -11.07 -5.91 21.07
CA ASN A 224 -12.01 -5.91 22.19
C ASN A 224 -13.20 -4.97 21.99
N GLU A 225 -12.99 -3.81 21.39
CA GLU A 225 -14.00 -2.74 21.37
C GLU A 225 -14.72 -2.60 20.04
N TYR A 226 -14.13 -3.06 18.94
CA TYR A 226 -14.64 -2.77 17.60
C TYR A 226 -15.06 -3.99 16.79
N SER A 227 -14.77 -5.19 17.30
CA SER A 227 -14.86 -6.41 16.50
C SER A 227 -15.82 -7.44 17.08
N GLU A 228 -16.29 -8.32 16.20
CA GLU A 228 -17.10 -9.49 16.53
C GLU A 228 -16.40 -10.75 15.98
N VAL A 229 -16.52 -11.87 16.70
CA VAL A 229 -15.97 -13.15 16.25
C VAL A 229 -16.73 -13.66 15.02
N VAL A 230 -15.98 -14.24 14.09
CA VAL A 230 -16.53 -14.85 12.86
C VAL A 230 -16.23 -16.33 12.80
N PHE A 231 -15.03 -16.74 13.23
CA PHE A 231 -14.63 -18.14 13.35
C PHE A 231 -13.72 -18.32 14.57
N GLY A 232 -13.82 -19.47 15.23
CA GLY A 232 -13.01 -19.81 16.40
C GLY A 232 -13.58 -19.25 17.71
N GLU A 233 -12.80 -19.39 18.79
CA GLU A 233 -13.17 -18.91 20.11
C GLU A 233 -12.77 -17.43 20.30
N TRP A 234 -13.67 -16.66 20.90
CA TRP A 234 -13.41 -15.26 21.24
C TRP A 234 -12.76 -15.16 22.62
N ILE A 235 -11.49 -14.75 22.63
CA ILE A 235 -10.76 -14.43 23.85
C ILE A 235 -10.39 -12.95 23.81
N PRO A 236 -10.83 -12.13 24.77
CA PRO A 236 -10.42 -10.74 24.86
C PRO A 236 -8.89 -10.62 24.97
N GLU A 237 -8.34 -9.65 24.26
CA GLU A 237 -6.91 -9.36 24.26
C GLU A 237 -6.53 -8.48 25.46
N LYS A 238 -5.34 -8.70 26.00
CA LYS A 238 -4.83 -7.85 27.09
C LYS A 238 -4.43 -6.50 26.50
N TYR A 239 -5.04 -5.44 27.01
CA TYR A 239 -4.61 -4.07 26.75
C TYR A 239 -3.39 -3.76 27.62
N ILE A 240 -2.27 -3.42 26.99
CA ILE A 240 -1.06 -2.96 27.66
C ILE A 240 -0.66 -1.66 26.98
N GLU A 241 -0.79 -0.56 27.70
CA GLU A 241 -0.38 0.76 27.23
C GLU A 241 1.12 0.75 26.86
N ALA A 242 1.44 1.22 25.67
CA ALA A 242 2.76 1.21 25.09
C ALA A 242 3.21 2.65 24.82
N SER A 243 4.03 3.21 25.71
CA SER A 243 4.65 4.50 25.43
C SER A 243 5.73 4.39 24.35
N PRO A 244 5.81 5.35 23.41
CA PRO A 244 6.92 5.43 22.47
C PRO A 244 8.27 5.49 23.20
N VAL A 245 9.24 4.69 22.74
CA VAL A 245 10.59 4.65 23.30
C VAL A 245 11.52 5.48 22.40
N PRO A 246 12.25 6.49 22.92
CA PRO A 246 13.25 7.21 22.15
C PRO A 246 14.26 6.22 21.50
N GLY A 247 14.57 6.41 20.22
CA GLY A 247 15.38 5.46 19.45
C GLY A 247 14.58 4.55 18.53
N TYR A 248 13.32 4.28 18.87
CA TYR A 248 12.45 3.41 18.10
C TYR A 248 11.50 4.20 17.20
N THR A 249 10.96 3.54 16.18
CA THR A 249 9.88 4.09 15.37
C THR A 249 8.64 4.32 16.24
N GLY A 250 8.17 5.58 16.28
CA GLY A 250 6.89 5.92 16.88
C GLY A 250 5.75 5.68 15.90
N ILE A 251 4.61 5.20 16.39
CA ILE A 251 3.41 4.99 15.59
C ILE A 251 2.28 5.80 16.22
N VAL A 252 1.57 6.55 15.38
CA VAL A 252 0.43 7.36 15.77
C VAL A 252 -0.82 6.74 15.18
N PHE A 253 -1.82 6.50 16.03
CA PHE A 253 -3.11 5.92 15.68
C PHE A 253 -4.21 6.96 15.91
N ASN A 254 -5.12 7.14 14.96
CA ASN A 254 -6.27 8.04 15.16
C ASN A 254 -7.43 7.39 15.95
N SER A 255 -7.26 6.15 16.41
CA SER A 255 -8.09 5.46 17.39
C SER A 255 -7.68 5.72 18.83
N GLU A 256 -6.47 6.23 19.05
CA GLU A 256 -5.91 6.41 20.38
C GLU A 256 -6.61 7.55 21.12
N PRO A 257 -7.11 7.33 22.34
CA PRO A 257 -7.66 8.41 23.15
C PRO A 257 -6.53 9.33 23.62
N LYS A 258 -6.61 10.60 23.25
CA LYS A 258 -5.76 11.65 23.81
C LYS A 258 -6.24 12.05 25.22
N ASN A 259 -7.55 12.00 25.43
CA ASN A 259 -8.23 12.14 26.71
C ASN A 259 -9.65 11.53 26.61
N GLU A 260 -10.48 11.71 27.62
CA GLU A 260 -11.86 11.16 27.67
C GLU A 260 -12.79 11.66 26.55
N LEU A 261 -12.44 12.78 25.88
CA LEU A 261 -13.29 13.44 24.88
C LEU A 261 -12.66 13.50 23.49
N GLU A 262 -11.34 13.38 23.39
CA GLU A 262 -10.59 13.58 22.17
C GLU A 262 -9.77 12.35 21.80
N LEU A 263 -9.73 12.08 20.50
CA LEU A 263 -8.81 11.12 19.90
C LEU A 263 -7.56 11.83 19.39
N THR A 264 -6.46 11.09 19.35
CA THR A 264 -5.20 11.49 18.73
C THR A 264 -5.41 11.83 17.26
N ARG A 265 -4.66 12.83 16.79
CA ARG A 265 -4.85 13.46 15.47
C ARG A 265 -3.58 13.30 14.65
N ILE A 266 -3.65 12.51 13.58
CA ILE A 266 -2.51 12.29 12.68
C ILE A 266 -2.17 13.57 11.91
N ASP A 267 -3.20 14.39 11.57
CA ASP A 267 -3.02 15.72 10.96
C ASP A 267 -1.97 16.56 11.71
N SER A 268 -2.07 16.63 13.04
CA SER A 268 -1.21 17.48 13.86
C SER A 268 0.27 17.11 13.74
N GLU A 269 0.58 15.81 13.75
CA GLU A 269 1.94 15.29 13.64
C GLU A 269 2.52 15.53 12.24
N LEU A 270 1.71 15.34 11.21
CA LEU A 270 2.11 15.60 9.83
C LEU A 270 2.32 17.10 9.56
N ILE A 271 1.43 17.98 10.04
CA ILE A 271 1.59 19.44 9.95
C ILE A 271 2.88 19.88 10.65
N SER A 272 3.15 19.34 11.85
CA SER A 272 4.38 19.60 12.59
C SER A 272 5.61 19.18 11.76
N MET A 273 5.59 18.00 11.15
CA MET A 273 6.65 17.50 10.28
C MET A 273 6.87 18.36 9.03
N ILE A 274 5.79 18.77 8.35
CA ILE A 274 5.85 19.70 7.21
C ILE A 274 6.47 21.04 7.65
N GLY A 275 6.16 21.50 8.86
CA GLY A 275 6.74 22.70 9.47
C GLY A 275 8.27 22.68 9.58
N ARG A 276 8.87 21.49 9.71
CA ARG A 276 10.32 21.28 9.89
C ARG A 276 11.14 21.28 8.59
N VAL A 277 10.54 21.55 7.44
CA VAL A 277 11.31 21.75 6.19
C VAL A 277 12.29 22.91 6.38
N LYS A 278 13.58 22.62 6.15
CA LYS A 278 14.69 23.57 6.31
C LYS A 278 14.74 24.55 5.11
N PRO A 279 15.42 25.72 5.23
CA PRO A 279 15.52 26.71 4.14
C PRO A 279 16.02 26.15 2.80
N GLU A 280 17.02 25.27 2.82
CA GLU A 280 17.58 24.56 1.65
C GLU A 280 17.15 23.08 1.62
N GLY A 281 16.06 22.77 2.32
CA GLY A 281 15.59 21.43 2.57
C GLY A 281 14.74 20.84 1.44
N SER A 282 13.99 19.80 1.77
CA SER A 282 13.04 19.20 0.83
C SER A 282 11.82 18.62 1.53
N LEU A 283 10.75 18.48 0.75
CA LEU A 283 9.56 17.72 1.07
C LEU A 283 9.19 16.87 -0.15
N ASP A 284 9.12 15.56 0.06
CA ASP A 284 8.72 14.59 -0.95
C ASP A 284 7.48 13.83 -0.46
N LEU A 285 6.35 14.05 -1.13
CA LEU A 285 5.06 13.46 -0.78
C LEU A 285 4.64 12.45 -1.85
N GLY A 286 4.44 11.19 -1.47
CA GLY A 286 3.75 10.19 -2.28
C GLY A 286 2.37 9.94 -1.71
N MET A 287 1.32 10.34 -2.42
CA MET A 287 -0.05 10.30 -1.89
C MET A 287 -1.08 9.76 -2.86
N PHE A 288 -1.84 8.76 -2.41
CA PHE A 288 -2.99 8.22 -3.13
C PHE A 288 -4.17 9.20 -3.18
N SER A 289 -4.55 9.73 -2.02
CA SER A 289 -5.70 10.61 -1.88
C SER A 289 -5.32 11.83 -1.06
N LEU A 290 -5.35 13.00 -1.70
CA LEU A 290 -5.08 14.29 -1.10
C LEU A 290 -6.33 15.16 -1.20
N THR A 291 -7.15 15.11 -0.16
CA THR A 291 -8.41 15.86 -0.05
C THR A 291 -8.54 16.65 1.26
N ARG A 292 -7.52 16.61 2.13
CA ARG A 292 -7.44 17.37 3.40
C ARG A 292 -6.77 18.74 3.19
N THR A 293 -7.55 19.82 3.28
CA THR A 293 -7.08 21.19 2.99
C THR A 293 -5.99 21.66 3.94
N GLU A 294 -6.08 21.30 5.22
CA GLU A 294 -5.17 21.74 6.27
C GLU A 294 -3.74 21.25 6.02
N LEU A 295 -3.58 20.01 5.54
CA LEU A 295 -2.28 19.46 5.16
C LEU A 295 -1.75 20.11 3.86
N ALA A 296 -2.63 20.38 2.89
CA ALA A 296 -2.25 21.07 1.66
C ALA A 296 -1.82 22.54 1.91
N GLU A 297 -2.52 23.25 2.79
CA GLU A 297 -2.15 24.59 3.26
C GLU A 297 -0.84 24.57 4.04
N ALA A 298 -0.61 23.57 4.90
CA ALA A 298 0.67 23.43 5.59
C ALA A 298 1.86 23.34 4.62
N ILE A 299 1.69 22.62 3.49
CA ILE A 299 2.70 22.57 2.42
C ILE A 299 2.92 23.95 1.80
N LEU A 300 1.85 24.67 1.42
CA LEU A 300 1.94 26.01 0.85
C LEU A 300 2.66 26.99 1.79
N LEU A 301 2.33 26.96 3.09
CA LEU A 301 2.94 27.80 4.11
C LEU A 301 4.43 27.46 4.31
N ALA A 302 4.78 26.17 4.35
CA ALA A 302 6.17 25.74 4.47
C ALA A 302 7.00 26.13 3.23
N ALA A 303 6.41 26.03 2.04
CA ALA A 303 7.05 26.41 0.78
C ALA A 303 7.28 27.91 0.65
N ALA A 304 6.29 28.73 1.03
CA ALA A 304 6.43 30.18 1.07
C ALA A 304 7.50 30.65 2.07
N ARG A 305 7.59 29.99 3.24
CA ARG A 305 8.60 30.29 4.27
C ARG A 305 10.02 29.93 3.84
N ASN A 306 10.18 28.88 3.02
CA ASN A 306 11.47 28.33 2.62
C ASN A 306 11.61 28.34 1.08
N PRO A 307 11.80 29.50 0.43
CA PRO A 307 11.75 29.63 -1.03
C PRO A 307 12.84 28.83 -1.78
N ASN A 308 13.94 28.46 -1.11
CA ASN A 308 15.02 27.67 -1.71
C ASN A 308 14.84 26.15 -1.49
N ALA A 309 13.92 25.73 -0.62
CA ALA A 309 13.62 24.32 -0.39
C ALA A 309 12.80 23.74 -1.55
N LYS A 310 12.87 22.42 -1.74
CA LYS A 310 12.16 21.73 -2.84
C LYS A 310 10.92 21.01 -2.32
N PHE A 311 9.75 21.26 -2.91
CA PHE A 311 8.51 20.56 -2.58
C PHE A 311 8.04 19.76 -3.78
N ARG A 312 8.06 18.42 -3.68
CA ARG A 312 7.71 17.50 -4.75
C ARG A 312 6.56 16.58 -4.32
N LEU A 313 5.45 16.64 -5.04
CA LEU A 313 4.27 15.85 -4.75
C LEU A 313 4.00 14.89 -5.91
N LEU A 314 4.07 13.59 -5.64
CA LEU A 314 3.69 12.54 -6.56
C LEU A 314 2.32 11.98 -6.16
N LEU A 315 1.32 12.25 -6.99
CA LEU A 315 -0.08 11.93 -6.73
C LEU A 315 -0.59 10.81 -7.64
N ASP A 316 -1.61 10.09 -7.19
CA ASP A 316 -2.30 9.10 -8.01
C ASP A 316 -3.00 9.74 -9.23
N HIS A 317 -3.20 8.93 -10.28
CA HIS A 317 -3.91 9.31 -11.49
C HIS A 317 -5.31 9.88 -11.18
N ALA A 318 -6.01 9.30 -10.19
CA ALA A 318 -7.32 9.76 -9.81
C ALA A 318 -7.33 11.20 -9.29
N GLN A 319 -6.21 11.72 -8.75
CA GLN A 319 -6.09 13.07 -8.20
C GLN A 319 -5.97 14.18 -9.26
N LEU A 320 -5.85 13.82 -10.54
CA LEU A 320 -5.64 14.75 -11.64
C LEU A 320 -6.90 15.53 -12.05
N ASN A 321 -8.06 14.87 -12.07
CA ASN A 321 -9.30 15.47 -12.56
C ASN A 321 -10.14 16.01 -11.39
N ASP A 322 -10.24 17.33 -11.30
CA ASP A 322 -10.99 18.12 -10.30
C ASP A 322 -12.30 18.71 -10.85
N GLU A 323 -12.85 18.19 -11.95
CA GLU A 323 -14.12 18.66 -12.55
C GLU A 323 -15.33 18.49 -11.62
N ASP A 324 -15.33 17.48 -10.75
CA ASP A 324 -16.33 17.33 -9.71
C ASP A 324 -15.79 17.93 -8.39
N PRO A 325 -16.28 19.11 -7.97
CA PRO A 325 -15.83 19.75 -6.74
C PRO A 325 -16.15 18.91 -5.49
N LYS A 326 -17.12 17.99 -5.55
CA LYS A 326 -17.47 17.12 -4.42
C LYS A 326 -16.38 16.10 -4.10
N GLU A 327 -15.53 15.76 -5.07
CA GLU A 327 -14.41 14.84 -4.85
C GLU A 327 -13.25 15.50 -4.08
N GLY A 328 -13.24 16.84 -3.97
CA GLY A 328 -12.33 17.58 -3.09
C GLY A 328 -10.85 17.36 -3.37
N LYS A 329 -10.46 17.00 -4.61
CA LYS A 329 -9.08 16.70 -4.98
C LYS A 329 -8.21 17.96 -4.95
N LEU A 330 -7.15 17.93 -4.15
CA LEU A 330 -6.37 19.14 -3.89
C LEU A 330 -5.09 19.27 -4.70
N GLY A 331 -4.70 18.29 -5.52
CA GLY A 331 -3.53 18.43 -6.40
C GLY A 331 -3.61 19.65 -7.32
N PRO A 332 -4.64 19.76 -8.19
CA PRO A 332 -4.83 20.92 -9.06
C PRO A 332 -5.06 22.22 -8.29
N TRP A 333 -5.78 22.15 -7.16
CA TRP A 333 -6.00 23.29 -6.28
C TRP A 333 -4.68 23.83 -5.70
N LEU A 334 -3.78 22.95 -5.27
CA LEU A 334 -2.49 23.31 -4.67
C LEU A 334 -1.58 24.00 -5.70
N GLU A 335 -1.52 23.51 -6.94
CA GLU A 335 -0.79 24.18 -8.03
C GLU A 335 -1.37 25.57 -8.34
N LYS A 336 -2.70 25.69 -8.35
CA LYS A 336 -3.38 26.99 -8.53
C LYS A 336 -3.02 27.95 -7.39
N GLN A 337 -3.12 27.51 -6.14
CA GLN A 337 -2.78 28.34 -4.97
C GLN A 337 -1.30 28.74 -4.96
N ALA A 338 -0.39 27.83 -5.31
CA ALA A 338 1.03 28.14 -5.41
C ALA A 338 1.28 29.26 -6.43
N LYS A 339 0.65 29.19 -7.61
CA LYS A 339 0.72 30.24 -8.64
C LYS A 339 0.15 31.57 -8.15
N GLU A 340 -1.04 31.56 -7.54
CA GLU A 340 -1.70 32.78 -7.03
C GLU A 340 -0.89 33.47 -5.93
N ARG A 341 -0.14 32.70 -5.13
CA ARG A 341 0.70 33.18 -4.03
C ARG A 341 2.17 33.42 -4.43
N ASN A 342 2.52 33.29 -5.72
CA ASN A 342 3.89 33.38 -6.24
C ASN A 342 4.89 32.40 -5.59
N ILE A 343 4.44 31.20 -5.23
CA ILE A 343 5.26 30.10 -4.70
C ILE A 343 5.74 29.25 -5.88
N SER A 344 7.04 29.29 -6.17
CA SER A 344 7.63 28.67 -7.38
C SER A 344 8.36 27.35 -7.11
N ASN A 345 8.56 26.99 -5.85
CA ASN A 345 9.34 25.83 -5.41
C ASN A 345 8.50 24.57 -5.13
N ILE A 346 7.24 24.58 -5.56
CA ILE A 346 6.33 23.42 -5.53
C ILE A 346 6.22 22.80 -6.94
N GLN A 347 6.36 21.48 -7.00
CA GLN A 347 6.17 20.69 -8.21
C GLN A 347 5.22 19.53 -7.91
N VAL A 348 4.22 19.35 -8.76
CA VAL A 348 3.27 18.23 -8.68
C VAL A 348 3.38 17.39 -9.94
N ARG A 349 3.48 16.07 -9.76
CA ARG A 349 3.43 15.07 -10.82
C ARG A 349 2.33 14.07 -10.50
N TYR A 350 1.70 13.55 -11.54
CA TYR A 350 0.65 12.55 -11.45
C TYR A 350 1.14 11.26 -12.07
N ARG A 351 1.01 10.14 -11.36
CA ARG A 351 1.09 8.84 -12.02
C ARG A 351 0.00 8.77 -13.08
N PHE A 352 0.31 8.25 -14.26
CA PHE A 352 -0.66 8.19 -15.35
C PHE A 352 -0.49 6.91 -16.16
N ARG A 353 -1.61 6.29 -16.53
CA ARG A 353 -1.65 5.15 -17.47
C ARG A 353 -2.75 5.34 -18.48
N LYS A 354 -2.48 5.06 -19.75
CA LYS A 354 -3.51 5.24 -20.80
C LYS A 354 -4.48 4.06 -20.82
N ASN A 355 -3.98 2.86 -20.57
CA ASN A 355 -4.81 1.65 -20.50
C ASN A 355 -5.73 1.59 -19.26
N ALA A 356 -5.58 2.53 -18.32
CA ALA A 356 -6.50 2.65 -17.20
C ALA A 356 -7.86 3.24 -17.59
N TYR A 357 -8.01 3.77 -18.82
CA TYR A 357 -9.29 4.28 -19.31
C TYR A 357 -10.14 3.19 -19.96
N GLY A 358 -11.44 3.21 -19.68
CA GLY A 358 -12.40 2.27 -20.25
C GLY A 358 -13.83 2.78 -20.16
N TYR A 359 -14.76 2.02 -20.73
CA TYR A 359 -16.18 2.29 -20.58
C TYR A 359 -16.70 1.65 -19.29
N ASP A 360 -17.19 2.49 -18.38
CA ASP A 360 -17.87 2.05 -17.16
C ASP A 360 -19.33 1.75 -17.52
N SER A 361 -19.72 0.47 -17.45
CA SER A 361 -21.07 0.03 -17.78
C SER A 361 -22.13 0.52 -16.79
N GLU A 362 -21.76 0.73 -15.53
CA GLU A 362 -22.67 1.19 -14.48
C GLU A 362 -22.94 2.68 -14.64
N LYS A 363 -21.87 3.47 -14.80
CA LYS A 363 -21.96 4.93 -15.01
C LYS A 363 -22.30 5.30 -16.45
N LYS A 364 -22.31 4.33 -17.37
CA LYS A 364 -22.56 4.47 -18.80
C LYS A 364 -21.67 5.51 -19.49
N LYS A 365 -20.45 5.73 -18.98
CA LYS A 365 -19.51 6.74 -19.48
C LYS A 365 -18.09 6.18 -19.58
N VAL A 366 -17.28 6.79 -20.42
CA VAL A 366 -15.84 6.53 -20.42
C VAL A 366 -15.23 7.23 -19.21
N GLY A 367 -14.30 6.57 -18.53
CA GLY A 367 -13.59 7.15 -17.41
C GLY A 367 -12.36 6.33 -17.04
N LEU A 368 -11.71 6.76 -15.97
CA LEU A 368 -10.69 5.96 -15.30
C LEU A 368 -11.38 4.76 -14.64
N ILE A 369 -10.88 3.56 -14.92
CA ILE A 369 -11.38 2.32 -14.36
C ILE A 369 -10.43 1.87 -13.26
N SER A 370 -10.92 1.81 -12.03
CA SER A 370 -10.11 1.57 -10.82
C SER A 370 -9.25 0.31 -10.91
N TYR A 371 -9.80 -0.81 -11.37
CA TYR A 371 -9.07 -2.07 -11.47
C TYR A 371 -8.07 -2.13 -12.63
N LEU A 372 -8.15 -1.21 -13.60
CA LEU A 372 -7.16 -1.05 -14.68
C LEU A 372 -6.08 -0.02 -14.29
N SER A 373 -6.42 0.91 -13.41
CA SER A 373 -5.46 1.85 -12.84
C SER A 373 -4.58 1.13 -11.83
N LEU A 374 -3.28 0.99 -12.14
CA LEU A 374 -2.32 0.63 -11.10
C LEU A 374 -2.26 1.81 -10.13
N PHE A 375 -3.02 1.76 -9.04
CA PHE A 375 -3.02 2.86 -8.09
C PHE A 375 -1.61 3.10 -7.53
N TRP A 376 -1.20 4.37 -7.55
CA TRP A 376 -0.16 4.88 -6.67
C TRP A 376 -0.76 4.96 -5.27
N HIS A 377 -0.73 3.85 -4.54
CA HIS A 377 -1.45 3.71 -3.28
C HIS A 377 -0.57 3.98 -2.04
N HIS A 378 0.60 4.57 -2.25
CA HIS A 378 1.45 5.07 -1.18
C HIS A 378 0.79 6.21 -0.39
N LYS A 379 1.09 6.25 0.91
CA LYS A 379 0.82 7.39 1.79
C LYS A 379 2.07 7.66 2.59
N ASN A 380 2.94 8.52 2.06
CA ASN A 380 4.22 8.83 2.70
C ASN A 380 4.66 10.26 2.45
N LEU A 381 5.42 10.77 3.42
CA LEU A 381 5.98 12.09 3.43
C LEU A 381 7.43 11.96 3.92
N CYS A 382 8.39 12.41 3.12
CA CYS A 382 9.78 12.55 3.55
C CYS A 382 10.15 14.03 3.61
N VAL A 383 10.75 14.45 4.72
CA VAL A 383 11.21 15.82 4.96
C VAL A 383 12.72 15.82 5.13
N ASN A 384 13.39 16.74 4.42
CA ASN A 384 14.84 16.96 4.41
C ASN A 384 15.71 15.70 4.21
N ASN A 385 15.16 14.65 3.59
CA ASN A 385 15.78 13.32 3.44
C ASN A 385 16.19 12.65 4.77
N ASN A 386 15.64 13.08 5.90
CA ASN A 386 16.06 12.63 7.22
C ASN A 386 14.90 12.31 8.17
N GLU A 387 13.67 12.64 7.78
CA GLU A 387 12.45 12.24 8.47
C GLU A 387 11.50 11.61 7.45
N LEU A 388 10.84 10.52 7.82
CA LEU A 388 9.84 9.84 6.98
C LEU A 388 8.60 9.51 7.81
N ALA A 389 7.44 9.89 7.32
CA ALA A 389 6.14 9.44 7.80
C ALA A 389 5.54 8.49 6.76
N VAL A 390 5.10 7.30 7.17
CA VAL A 390 4.49 6.31 6.26
C VAL A 390 3.51 5.40 7.00
N GLY A 391 2.39 5.07 6.37
CA GLY A 391 1.38 4.20 6.97
C GLY A 391 0.16 4.00 6.07
N SER A 392 -1.00 3.79 6.67
CA SER A 392 -2.27 3.57 5.94
C SER A 392 -3.02 4.87 5.62
N TYR A 393 -2.67 5.95 6.33
CA TYR A 393 -3.40 7.21 6.39
C TYR A 393 -3.47 7.97 5.06
N ASN A 394 -4.64 7.96 4.42
CA ASN A 394 -4.93 8.90 3.33
C ASN A 394 -5.15 10.30 3.91
N TRP A 395 -4.67 11.33 3.21
CA TRP A 395 -4.86 12.73 3.63
C TRP A 395 -6.27 13.19 3.25
N SER A 396 -7.27 12.68 3.97
CA SER A 396 -8.70 12.96 3.77
C SER A 396 -9.45 13.10 5.10
N ASN A 397 -10.62 13.75 5.08
CA ASN A 397 -11.49 13.81 6.25
C ASN A 397 -11.92 12.41 6.73
N SER A 398 -12.19 11.48 5.81
CA SER A 398 -12.53 10.11 6.20
C SER A 398 -11.36 9.40 6.87
N GLY A 399 -10.13 9.58 6.38
CA GLY A 399 -8.93 9.02 7.01
C GLY A 399 -8.74 9.55 8.42
N GLU A 400 -8.95 10.84 8.63
CA GLU A 400 -8.75 11.47 9.93
C GLU A 400 -9.84 11.18 10.96
N PHE A 401 -11.10 11.27 10.57
CA PHE A 401 -12.22 11.31 11.51
C PHE A 401 -13.07 10.03 11.55
N LEU A 402 -13.03 9.22 10.48
CA LEU A 402 -13.93 8.06 10.36
C LEU A 402 -13.16 6.75 10.44
N ASN A 403 -12.20 6.55 9.54
CA ASN A 403 -11.41 5.33 9.44
C ASN A 403 -10.46 5.20 10.64
N PHE A 404 -10.13 3.96 10.98
CA PHE A 404 -8.92 3.68 11.75
C PHE A 404 -7.73 3.70 10.81
N GLU A 405 -6.73 4.49 11.18
CA GLU A 405 -5.53 4.71 10.40
C GLU A 405 -4.34 4.86 11.32
N ASN A 406 -3.16 4.58 10.77
CA ASN A 406 -1.90 4.75 11.48
C ASN A 406 -0.82 5.38 10.60
N VAL A 407 0.16 6.03 11.25
CA VAL A 407 1.38 6.55 10.61
C VAL A 407 2.59 6.23 11.47
N MET A 408 3.61 5.64 10.86
CA MET A 408 4.93 5.41 11.45
C MET A 408 5.86 6.58 11.15
N PHE A 409 6.63 7.02 12.14
CA PHE A 409 7.60 8.11 12.01
C PHE A 409 9.03 7.60 12.20
N PHE A 410 9.85 7.82 11.18
CA PHE A 410 11.26 7.46 11.12
C PHE A 410 12.12 8.72 11.17
N ASN A 411 13.24 8.63 11.89
CA ASN A 411 14.21 9.71 12.03
C ASN A 411 15.63 9.17 11.80
N ALA A 412 16.34 9.78 10.86
CA ALA A 412 17.71 9.48 10.45
C ALA A 412 18.76 9.57 11.57
N LEU A 413 18.45 10.23 12.69
CA LEU A 413 19.31 10.21 13.87
C LEU A 413 19.50 8.79 14.42
N TYR A 414 18.65 7.84 14.03
CA TYR A 414 18.78 6.43 14.36
C TYR A 414 19.16 5.64 13.10
N GLU A 415 20.29 4.94 13.14
CA GLU A 415 20.92 4.29 11.99
C GLU A 415 19.95 3.37 11.22
N HIS A 416 19.19 2.54 11.94
CA HIS A 416 18.23 1.61 11.34
C HIS A 416 17.08 2.29 10.60
N ASN A 417 16.75 3.53 10.95
CA ASN A 417 15.72 4.32 10.25
C ASN A 417 16.22 4.88 8.92
N GLN A 418 17.51 5.25 8.82
CA GLN A 418 18.06 5.82 7.59
C GLN A 418 17.92 4.83 6.42
N LYS A 419 18.15 3.54 6.66
CA LYS A 419 17.95 2.47 5.67
C LYS A 419 16.53 2.47 5.09
N ILE A 420 15.52 2.71 5.91
CA ILE A 420 14.11 2.77 5.47
C ILE A 420 13.83 4.04 4.68
N ILE A 421 14.37 5.18 5.14
CA ILE A 421 14.28 6.46 4.44
C ILE A 421 14.92 6.33 3.04
N ASP A 422 16.12 5.77 2.94
CA ASP A 422 16.85 5.60 1.68
C ASP A 422 16.12 4.67 0.71
N ALA A 423 15.58 3.55 1.21
CA ALA A 423 14.81 2.62 0.39
C ALA A 423 13.53 3.28 -0.17
N PHE A 424 12.85 4.10 0.64
CA PHE A 424 11.71 4.90 0.17
C PHE A 424 12.13 5.97 -0.84
N LYS A 425 13.20 6.71 -0.55
CA LYS A 425 13.77 7.72 -1.44
C LYS A 425 14.12 7.13 -2.80
N ALA A 426 14.69 5.92 -2.83
CA ALA A 426 14.98 5.21 -4.07
C ALA A 426 13.72 4.88 -4.89
N GLU A 427 12.60 4.50 -4.25
CA GLU A 427 11.31 4.35 -4.95
C GLU A 427 10.82 5.70 -5.49
N PHE A 428 10.79 6.72 -4.64
CA PHE A 428 10.28 8.03 -4.99
C PHE A 428 11.05 8.63 -6.15
N GLU A 429 12.39 8.62 -6.12
CA GLU A 429 13.21 9.17 -7.22
C GLU A 429 13.02 8.39 -8.52
N HIS A 430 12.92 7.06 -8.46
CA HIS A 430 12.69 6.27 -9.67
C HIS A 430 11.38 6.67 -10.35
N LEU A 431 10.30 6.80 -9.58
CA LEU A 431 8.99 7.20 -10.06
C LEU A 431 8.95 8.65 -10.51
N TRP A 432 9.51 9.55 -9.70
CA TRP A 432 9.57 10.98 -9.97
C TRP A 432 10.22 11.24 -11.32
N ASN A 433 11.32 10.54 -11.61
CA ASN A 433 12.08 10.69 -12.85
C ASN A 433 11.52 9.88 -14.04
N SER A 434 10.42 9.15 -13.85
CA SER A 434 9.79 8.34 -14.89
C SER A 434 8.75 9.15 -15.68
N GLU A 435 9.19 10.15 -16.44
CA GLU A 435 8.30 10.94 -17.29
C GLU A 435 7.70 10.11 -18.43
N MET A 436 6.42 10.33 -18.74
CA MET A 436 5.76 9.64 -19.84
C MET A 436 6.46 9.96 -21.17
N SER A 437 6.96 8.91 -21.84
CA SER A 437 7.58 9.03 -23.15
C SER A 437 6.60 9.58 -24.19
N LYS A 438 7.06 10.56 -24.97
CA LYS A 438 6.37 11.06 -26.17
C LYS A 438 6.54 10.12 -27.38
N LYS A 439 7.54 9.24 -27.35
CA LYS A 439 7.77 8.25 -28.41
C LYS A 439 6.73 7.15 -28.32
N MET A 440 6.28 6.67 -29.48
CA MET A 440 5.47 5.44 -29.53
C MET A 440 6.27 4.27 -28.96
N ALA A 441 5.58 3.37 -28.27
CA ALA A 441 6.22 2.18 -27.74
C ALA A 441 6.37 1.14 -28.86
N ASP A 442 7.55 0.53 -28.95
CA ASP A 442 7.84 -0.53 -29.93
C ASP A 442 7.23 -1.89 -29.52
N GLY A 443 6.66 -1.97 -28.32
CA GLY A 443 6.01 -3.15 -27.76
C GLY A 443 5.32 -2.84 -26.43
N PRO A 444 4.54 -3.79 -25.87
CA PRO A 444 3.83 -3.57 -24.63
C PRO A 444 4.85 -3.46 -23.49
N LYS A 445 4.78 -2.35 -22.78
CA LYS A 445 5.52 -2.13 -21.54
C LYS A 445 4.59 -2.47 -20.39
N LYS A 446 5.09 -3.15 -19.35
CA LYS A 446 4.24 -3.62 -18.24
C LYS A 446 4.81 -3.18 -16.92
N GLY A 447 4.03 -2.42 -16.18
CA GLY A 447 4.41 -1.95 -14.86
C GLY A 447 5.55 -0.94 -14.91
N GLU A 448 5.83 -0.36 -16.09
CA GLU A 448 6.73 0.79 -16.15
C GLU A 448 5.99 1.98 -15.55
N PRO A 449 6.51 2.60 -14.48
CA PRO A 449 5.89 3.79 -13.95
C PRO A 449 5.98 4.92 -14.96
N GLN A 450 4.94 5.73 -15.02
CA GLN A 450 4.90 6.92 -15.87
C GLN A 450 4.24 8.06 -15.11
N THR A 451 4.83 9.24 -15.24
CA THR A 451 4.35 10.46 -14.62
C THR A 451 4.11 11.55 -15.66
N VAL A 452 3.18 12.45 -15.35
CA VAL A 452 2.82 13.60 -16.18
C VAL A 452 2.65 14.84 -15.31
N THR A 453 2.82 16.02 -15.89
CA THR A 453 2.36 17.28 -15.28
C THR A 453 0.82 17.39 -15.32
N LEU A 454 0.23 18.32 -14.58
CA LEU A 454 -1.21 18.57 -14.60
C LEU A 454 -1.73 18.89 -16.01
N ALA A 455 -1.04 19.78 -16.73
CA ALA A 455 -1.43 20.21 -18.06
C ALA A 455 -1.41 19.04 -19.06
N GLU A 456 -0.33 18.25 -19.05
CA GLU A 456 -0.20 17.07 -19.91
C GLU A 456 -1.23 16.00 -19.54
N GLY A 457 -1.42 15.74 -18.25
CA GLY A 457 -2.39 14.79 -17.74
C GLY A 457 -3.81 15.15 -18.17
N LYS A 458 -4.24 16.42 -18.01
CA LYS A 458 -5.58 16.88 -18.43
C LYS A 458 -5.76 16.77 -19.94
N ALA A 459 -4.73 17.11 -20.72
CA ALA A 459 -4.78 16.95 -22.18
C ALA A 459 -4.92 15.47 -22.58
N LEU A 460 -4.17 14.57 -21.95
CA LEU A 460 -4.26 13.13 -22.18
C LEU A 460 -5.60 12.57 -21.73
N HIS A 461 -6.11 12.96 -20.56
CA HIS A 461 -7.44 12.60 -20.06
C HIS A 461 -8.52 12.89 -21.11
N ASN A 462 -8.59 14.15 -21.56
CA ASN A 462 -9.56 14.58 -22.57
C ASN A 462 -9.41 13.83 -23.89
N LYS A 463 -8.16 13.57 -24.31
CA LYS A 463 -7.87 12.75 -25.49
C LYS A 463 -8.41 11.33 -25.33
N MET A 464 -8.24 10.70 -24.16
CA MET A 464 -8.72 9.33 -23.88
C MET A 464 -10.24 9.27 -23.84
N ILE A 465 -10.91 10.19 -23.14
CA ILE A 465 -12.37 10.27 -23.11
C ILE A 465 -12.95 10.39 -24.52
N LYS A 466 -12.43 11.32 -25.33
CA LYS A 466 -12.87 11.53 -26.72
C LYS A 466 -12.62 10.31 -27.60
N LEU A 467 -11.41 9.73 -27.52
CA LEU A 467 -11.02 8.57 -28.33
C LEU A 467 -11.89 7.35 -28.02
N LEU A 468 -12.08 7.06 -26.73
CA LEU A 468 -12.82 5.89 -26.28
C LEU A 468 -14.32 6.14 -26.21
N SER A 469 -14.85 7.33 -26.49
CA SER A 469 -16.30 7.51 -26.68
C SER A 469 -16.80 6.91 -28.01
N ASN A 470 -15.89 6.61 -28.94
CA ASN A 470 -16.23 5.89 -30.16
C ASN A 470 -16.46 4.39 -29.87
N LYS A 471 -17.67 3.89 -30.14
CA LYS A 471 -18.06 2.49 -29.89
C LYS A 471 -17.14 1.45 -30.55
N ASN A 472 -16.58 1.72 -31.74
CA ASN A 472 -15.67 0.78 -32.39
C ASN A 472 -14.32 0.71 -31.67
N ASN A 473 -13.80 1.86 -31.22
CA ASN A 473 -12.58 1.92 -30.42
C ASN A 473 -12.78 1.20 -29.07
N GLN A 474 -13.93 1.39 -28.41
CA GLN A 474 -14.27 0.67 -27.17
C GLN A 474 -14.23 -0.84 -27.36
N LYS A 475 -14.89 -1.36 -28.40
CA LYS A 475 -14.91 -2.79 -28.68
C LYS A 475 -13.51 -3.38 -28.84
N VAL A 476 -12.65 -2.69 -29.60
CA VAL A 476 -11.25 -3.13 -29.79
C VAL A 476 -10.47 -3.04 -28.48
N HIS A 477 -10.60 -1.95 -27.74
CA HIS A 477 -9.91 -1.74 -26.46
C HIS A 477 -10.30 -2.80 -25.41
N SER A 478 -11.60 -3.07 -25.26
CA SER A 478 -12.13 -4.09 -24.37
C SER A 478 -11.74 -5.51 -24.80
N ALA A 479 -11.65 -5.78 -26.11
CA ALA A 479 -11.17 -7.07 -26.60
C ALA A 479 -9.68 -7.30 -26.28
N LEU A 480 -8.90 -6.23 -26.05
CA LEU A 480 -7.48 -6.30 -25.69
C LEU A 480 -7.23 -6.20 -24.18
N ASP A 481 -8.27 -6.33 -23.35
CA ASP A 481 -8.16 -6.28 -21.90
C ASP A 481 -7.25 -7.40 -21.34
N ARG A 482 -6.66 -7.18 -20.16
CA ARG A 482 -5.80 -8.12 -19.41
C ARG A 482 -4.60 -8.65 -20.18
N GLU A 483 -3.85 -7.73 -20.78
CA GLU A 483 -2.57 -8.07 -21.43
C GLU A 483 -2.69 -9.04 -22.62
N ALA A 484 -3.88 -9.13 -23.22
CA ALA A 484 -4.10 -9.98 -24.36
C ALA A 484 -3.22 -9.56 -25.55
N PHE A 485 -2.67 -10.55 -26.23
CA PHE A 485 -2.12 -10.39 -27.57
C PHE A 485 -3.15 -10.97 -28.53
N LYS A 486 -3.64 -10.16 -29.48
CA LYS A 486 -4.61 -10.62 -30.48
C LYS A 486 -4.19 -10.19 -31.87
N THR A 487 -4.28 -11.11 -32.81
CA THR A 487 -4.12 -10.87 -34.23
C THR A 487 -5.30 -10.05 -34.77
N TYR A 488 -5.14 -9.53 -35.99
CA TYR A 488 -6.23 -8.80 -36.67
C TYR A 488 -7.50 -9.66 -36.81
N ASP A 489 -7.36 -10.94 -37.19
CA ASP A 489 -8.48 -11.83 -37.43
C ASP A 489 -9.22 -12.22 -36.14
N GLU A 490 -8.50 -12.44 -35.04
CA GLU A 490 -9.10 -12.66 -33.73
C GLU A 490 -9.92 -11.44 -33.29
N LEU A 491 -9.38 -10.22 -33.46
CA LEU A 491 -10.09 -8.98 -33.14
C LEU A 491 -11.32 -8.79 -34.03
N LYS A 492 -11.23 -9.12 -35.33
CA LYS A 492 -12.39 -9.07 -36.24
C LYS A 492 -13.50 -10.00 -35.78
N LYS A 493 -13.15 -11.24 -35.43
CA LYS A 493 -14.09 -12.26 -34.95
C LYS A 493 -14.77 -11.82 -33.65
N GLU A 494 -14.01 -11.34 -32.69
CA GLU A 494 -14.52 -11.00 -31.36
C GLU A 494 -15.32 -9.69 -31.33
N THR A 495 -14.81 -8.64 -31.98
CA THR A 495 -15.47 -7.33 -31.99
C THR A 495 -16.67 -7.26 -32.93
N LYS A 496 -16.76 -8.22 -33.87
CA LYS A 496 -17.76 -8.28 -34.95
C LYS A 496 -17.80 -6.99 -35.78
N LEU A 497 -16.66 -6.30 -35.90
CA LEU A 497 -16.53 -5.11 -36.72
C LEU A 497 -16.26 -5.48 -38.17
N SER A 498 -16.76 -4.68 -39.11
CA SER A 498 -16.35 -4.77 -40.52
C SER A 498 -14.87 -4.40 -40.66
N ASP A 499 -14.20 -4.88 -41.71
CA ASP A 499 -12.77 -4.62 -41.95
C ASP A 499 -12.43 -3.12 -41.94
N LYS A 500 -13.27 -2.32 -42.59
CA LYS A 500 -13.14 -0.87 -42.63
C LYS A 500 -13.18 -0.26 -41.22
N ASN A 501 -14.13 -0.69 -40.39
CA ASN A 501 -14.30 -0.16 -39.05
C ASN A 501 -13.19 -0.64 -38.10
N LEU A 502 -12.76 -1.90 -38.21
CA LEU A 502 -11.66 -2.44 -37.41
C LEU A 502 -10.33 -1.76 -37.75
N LYS A 503 -9.98 -1.63 -39.04
CA LYS A 503 -8.76 -0.91 -39.46
C LYS A 503 -8.75 0.52 -38.95
N LYS A 504 -9.88 1.23 -39.08
CA LYS A 504 -10.01 2.61 -38.58
C LYS A 504 -9.82 2.66 -37.05
N ALA A 505 -10.45 1.75 -36.30
CA ALA A 505 -10.32 1.71 -34.85
C ALA A 505 -8.88 1.41 -34.39
N LEU A 506 -8.23 0.40 -35.00
CA LEU A 506 -6.84 0.06 -34.73
C LEU A 506 -5.91 1.24 -35.03
N ASN A 507 -6.04 1.88 -36.18
CA ASN A 507 -5.23 3.04 -36.54
C ASN A 507 -5.39 4.19 -35.54
N ASN A 508 -6.63 4.45 -35.09
CA ASN A 508 -6.89 5.50 -34.10
C ASN A 508 -6.22 5.19 -32.75
N LEU A 509 -6.36 3.95 -32.27
CA LEU A 509 -5.82 3.53 -30.98
C LEU A 509 -4.28 3.46 -30.99
N VAL A 510 -3.68 2.97 -32.09
CA VAL A 510 -2.22 2.93 -32.28
C VAL A 510 -1.64 4.33 -32.36
N SER A 511 -2.22 5.23 -33.15
CA SER A 511 -1.76 6.63 -33.25
C SER A 511 -1.93 7.41 -31.94
N ALA A 512 -2.82 6.97 -31.06
CA ALA A 512 -2.97 7.53 -29.72
C ALA A 512 -2.02 6.91 -28.68
N ASN A 513 -1.26 5.87 -29.07
CA ASN A 513 -0.43 5.05 -28.20
C ASN A 513 -1.23 4.48 -27.01
N VAL A 514 -2.45 4.00 -27.28
CA VAL A 514 -3.31 3.27 -26.32
C VAL A 514 -3.17 1.77 -26.52
N ILE A 515 -2.90 1.35 -27.76
CA ILE A 515 -2.50 -0.01 -28.10
C ILE A 515 -1.21 0.07 -28.92
N VAL A 516 -0.45 -1.02 -28.90
CA VAL A 516 0.76 -1.21 -29.69
C VAL A 516 0.53 -2.33 -30.70
N LYS A 517 1.13 -2.18 -31.89
CA LYS A 517 1.23 -3.23 -32.90
C LYS A 517 2.63 -3.80 -32.83
N TYR A 518 2.76 -5.11 -32.62
CA TYR A 518 4.07 -5.77 -32.49
C TYR A 518 3.99 -7.24 -32.89
N ALA A 519 5.15 -7.87 -33.08
CA ALA A 519 5.25 -9.28 -33.38
C ALA A 519 5.55 -10.11 -32.11
N LYS A 520 4.80 -11.19 -31.89
CA LYS A 520 5.03 -12.17 -30.83
C LYS A 520 5.17 -13.55 -31.45
N LYS A 521 6.39 -14.12 -31.40
CA LYS A 521 6.73 -15.39 -32.09
C LYS A 521 6.39 -15.32 -33.59
N ASP A 522 6.88 -14.28 -34.27
CA ASP A 522 6.70 -14.02 -35.71
C ASP A 522 5.26 -13.80 -36.20
N VAL A 523 4.30 -13.74 -35.27
CA VAL A 523 2.91 -13.39 -35.56
C VAL A 523 2.69 -11.93 -35.19
N GLU A 524 2.19 -11.14 -36.14
CA GLU A 524 1.81 -9.74 -35.91
C GLU A 524 0.46 -9.64 -35.20
N GLY A 525 0.38 -8.77 -34.19
CA GLY A 525 -0.85 -8.52 -33.48
C GLY A 525 -0.80 -7.25 -32.65
N TYR A 526 -1.74 -7.15 -31.71
CA TYR A 526 -1.97 -5.96 -30.91
C TYR A 526 -2.08 -6.31 -29.43
N SER A 527 -1.63 -5.39 -28.58
CA SER A 527 -1.85 -5.39 -27.12
C SER A 527 -2.08 -3.97 -26.64
N GLN A 528 -2.68 -3.79 -25.47
CA GLN A 528 -2.70 -2.48 -24.82
C GLN A 528 -1.27 -1.97 -24.56
N ALA A 529 -1.07 -0.67 -24.75
CA ALA A 529 0.11 0.05 -24.30
C ALA A 529 -0.01 0.34 -22.79
N ASP A 530 1.09 0.54 -22.07
CA ASP A 530 1.04 1.03 -20.69
C ASP A 530 0.58 2.49 -20.61
#